data_AF-A0A7V1F8M9-F1
#
_entry.id   AF-A0A7V1F8M9-F1
#
_cell.length_a   1.000
_cell.length_b   1.000
_cell.length_c   1.000
_cell.angle_alpha   90.00
_cell.angle_beta   90.00
_cell.angle_gamma   90.00
#
_symmetry.space_group_name_H-M   'P 1'
#
loop_
_entity.id
_entity.type
_entity.pdbx_description
1 polymer ?
#
loop_
_entity_poly.entity_id
_entity_poly.type
_entity_poly.pdbx_seq_one_letter_code
_entity_poly.pdbx_strand_id
1 'polypeptide(L)' 'MLPLDDKIIGLALNDDSFSDFEDGLKYFTAIENNQDIIITRNLKDFRASRLPVMTARQFLKQ' A
#
# COMPACT_ATOMS: atom_id res chain seq x y z
N MET A 1 -8.52 4.66 11.91
CA MET A 1 -8.52 3.68 10.81
C MET A 1 -9.07 4.39 9.58
N LEU A 2 -8.46 4.19 8.41
CA LEU A 2 -8.94 4.75 7.15
C LEU A 2 -10.10 3.88 6.62
N PRO A 3 -11.08 4.47 5.91
CA PRO A 3 -12.18 3.71 5.34
C PRO A 3 -11.69 2.79 4.22
N LEU A 4 -12.25 1.59 4.17
CA LEU A 4 -12.19 0.71 3.01
C LEU A 4 -13.56 0.77 2.34
N ASP A 5 -13.61 1.31 1.13
CA ASP A 5 -14.86 1.48 0.38
C ASP A 5 -14.86 0.65 -0.91
N ASP A 6 -16.01 0.65 -1.58
CA ASP A 6 -16.20 -0.10 -2.82
C ASP A 6 -15.23 0.32 -3.92
N LYS A 7 -14.75 1.56 -3.90
CA LYS A 7 -13.75 2.06 -4.84
C LYS A 7 -12.41 1.37 -4.59
N ILE A 8 -11.92 1.35 -3.35
CA ILE A 8 -10.65 0.70 -3.01
C ILE A 8 -10.72 -0.81 -3.30
N ILE A 9 -11.84 -1.45 -2.96
CA ILE A 9 -12.06 -2.88 -3.26
C ILE A 9 -12.03 -3.10 -4.78
N GLY A 10 -12.74 -2.27 -5.55
CA GLY A 10 -12.75 -2.32 -7.00
C GLY A 10 -11.36 -2.14 -7.62
N LEU A 11 -10.58 -1.17 -7.13
CA LEU A 11 -9.20 -0.95 -7.58
C LEU A 11 -8.32 -2.17 -7.30
N ALA A 12 -8.37 -2.72 -6.09
CA ALA A 12 -7.57 -3.87 -5.71
C ALA A 12 -7.98 -5.16 -6.47
N LEU A 13 -9.26 -5.34 -6.78
CA LEU A 13 -9.75 -6.51 -7.55
C LEU A 13 -9.37 -6.46 -9.03
N ASN A 14 -9.18 -5.26 -9.59
CA ASN A 14 -8.83 -5.06 -11.00
C ASN A 14 -7.33 -4.78 -11.20
N ASP A 15 -6.52 -4.95 -10.16
CA ASP A 15 -5.07 -4.72 -10.23
C ASP A 15 -4.30 -6.04 -10.39
N ASP A 16 -3.55 -6.14 -11.48
CA ASP A 16 -2.68 -7.29 -11.77
C ASP A 16 -1.23 -7.08 -11.27
N SER A 17 -0.94 -5.93 -10.63
CA SER A 17 0.40 -5.55 -10.23
C SER A 17 0.78 -6.07 -8.84
N PHE A 18 -0.20 -6.17 -7.94
CA PHE A 18 -0.08 -6.80 -6.63
C PHE A 18 -0.59 -8.25 -6.70
N SER A 19 0.29 -9.21 -6.43
CA SER A 19 -0.07 -10.64 -6.43
C SER A 19 -0.95 -11.04 -5.25
N ASP A 20 -0.90 -10.27 -4.16
CA ASP A 20 -1.76 -10.45 -2.99
C ASP A 20 -2.79 -9.32 -2.92
N PHE A 21 -4.05 -9.72 -2.83
CA PHE A 21 -5.18 -8.80 -2.72
C PHE A 21 -5.07 -7.91 -1.48
N GLU A 22 -4.55 -8.42 -0.36
CA GLU A 22 -4.38 -7.63 0.88
C GLU A 22 -3.41 -6.46 0.68
N ASP A 23 -2.36 -6.66 -0.12
CA ASP A 23 -1.36 -5.62 -0.39
C ASP A 23 -1.87 -4.58 -1.39
N GLY A 24 -2.66 -5.00 -2.38
CA GLY A 24 -3.43 -4.09 -3.22
C GLY A 24 -4.37 -3.20 -2.40
N LEU A 25 -5.13 -3.78 -1.46
CA LEU A 25 -6.04 -3.02 -0.58
C LEU A 25 -5.26 -1.97 0.24
N LYS A 26 -4.16 -2.34 0.88
CA LYS A 26 -3.33 -1.41 1.66
C LYS A 26 -2.78 -0.28 0.79
N TYR A 27 -2.28 -0.62 -0.40
CA TYR A 27 -1.71 0.35 -1.34
C TYR A 27 -2.76 1.34 -1.84
N PHE A 28 -3.89 0.86 -2.35
CA PHE A 28 -4.95 1.74 -2.84
C PHE A 28 -5.60 2.55 -1.71
N THR A 29 -5.73 2.00 -0.50
CA THR A 29 -6.14 2.79 0.67
C THR A 29 -5.17 3.93 0.95
N ALA A 30 -3.86 3.67 0.90
CA ALA A 30 -2.83 4.67 1.13
C ALA A 30 -2.86 5.78 0.06
N ILE A 31 -3.00 5.41 -1.21
CA ILE A 31 -3.10 6.36 -2.33
C ILE A 31 -4.36 7.23 -2.22
N GLU A 32 -5.53 6.62 -2.01
CA GLU A 32 -6.81 7.35 -1.96
C GLU A 32 -6.91 8.30 -0.77
N ASN A 33 -6.16 8.04 0.29
CA ASN A 33 -6.11 8.88 1.48
C ASN A 33 -4.83 9.73 1.54
N ASN A 34 -4.16 9.96 0.40
CA ASN A 34 -2.98 10.83 0.27
C ASN A 34 -1.89 10.55 1.32
N GLN A 35 -1.61 9.28 1.59
CA GLN A 35 -0.51 8.90 2.48
C GLN A 35 0.82 9.05 1.75
N ASP A 36 1.81 9.62 2.42
CA ASP A 36 3.11 9.88 1.81
C ASP A 36 3.99 8.63 1.69
N ILE A 37 3.73 7.60 2.50
CA ILE A 37 4.64 6.48 2.69
C ILE A 37 3.92 5.23 3.21
N ILE A 38 4.40 4.05 2.80
CA ILE A 38 3.99 2.76 3.36
C ILE A 38 5.12 2.22 4.25
N ILE A 39 4.84 2.05 5.55
CA ILE A 39 5.77 1.44 6.50
C ILE A 39 5.41 -0.04 6.68
N THR A 40 6.28 -0.94 6.22
CA THR A 40 6.05 -2.39 6.31
C THR A 40 7.36 -3.14 6.52
N ARG A 41 7.28 -4.35 7.09
CA ARG A 41 8.40 -5.30 7.13
C ARG A 41 8.51 -6.12 5.85
N ASN A 42 7.49 -6.07 4.99
CA ASN A 42 7.38 -6.91 3.80
C ASN A 42 7.62 -6.13 2.50
N LEU A 43 8.80 -5.53 2.38
CA LEU A 43 9.12 -4.63 1.26
C LEU A 43 8.96 -5.27 -0.12
N LYS A 44 9.21 -6.58 -0.22
CA LYS A 44 9.19 -7.33 -1.48
C LYS A 44 7.81 -7.40 -2.14
N ASP A 45 6.74 -7.31 -1.35
CA ASP A 45 5.38 -7.48 -1.85
C ASP A 45 4.76 -6.13 -2.29
N PHE A 46 5.47 -5.02 -2.01
CA PHE A 46 5.11 -3.67 -2.44
C PHE A 46 6.00 -3.13 -3.56
N ARG A 47 6.61 -4.00 -4.37
CA ARG A 47 7.47 -3.58 -5.50
C ARG A 47 6.72 -2.78 -6.56
N ALA A 48 5.42 -2.99 -6.70
CA ALA A 48 4.54 -2.24 -7.60
C ALA A 48 4.08 -0.89 -7.02
N SER A 49 4.40 -0.59 -5.76
CA SER A 49 3.98 0.65 -5.10
C SER A 49 4.63 1.87 -5.75
N ARG A 50 3.80 2.89 -6.04
CA ARG A 50 4.27 4.23 -6.42
C ARG A 50 4.63 5.09 -5.20
N LEU A 51 4.18 4.70 -4.00
CA LEU A 51 4.58 5.34 -2.75
C LEU A 51 5.93 4.79 -2.29
N PRO A 52 6.79 5.62 -1.66
CA PRO A 52 7.93 5.12 -0.91
C PRO A 52 7.51 4.02 0.06
N VAL A 53 8.29 2.93 0.10
CA VAL A 53 8.05 1.80 1.00
C VAL A 53 9.30 1.54 1.81
N MET A 54 9.18 1.45 3.13
CA MET A 54 10.33 1.16 3.98
C MET A 54 9.94 0.51 5.30
N THR A 55 10.94 -0.02 6.00
CA THR A 55 10.77 -0.54 7.35
C THR A 55 10.69 0.59 8.36
N ALA A 56 10.04 0.33 9.50
CA ALA A 56 10.02 1.29 10.61
C ALA A 56 11.43 1.73 11.04
N ARG A 57 12.40 0.81 11.01
CA ARG A 57 13.81 1.12 11.31
C ARG A 57 14.43 2.09 10.32
N GLN A 58 14.07 2.03 9.05
CA GLN A 58 14.54 2.98 8.03
C GLN A 58 13.85 4.33 8.21
N PHE A 59 12.53 4.34 8.48
CA PHE A 59 11.78 5.56 8.71
C PHE A 59 12.31 6.37 9.91
N LEU A 60 12.59 5.71 11.04
CA LEU A 60 13.12 6.35 12.24
C LEU A 60 14.58 6.85 12.12
N LYS A 61 15.27 6.51 11.03
CA LYS A 61 16.65 6.92 10.76
C LYS A 61 16.76 8.03 9.70
N GLN A 62 15.63 8.55 9.23
CA GLN A 62 15.59 9.73 8.38
C GLN A 62 15.95 10.99 9.17
#